data_AF-A0A1Y5H0A8-F1
#
_entry.id   AF-A0A1Y5H0A8-F1
#
_cell.length_a   1.000
_cell.length_b   1.000
_cell.length_c   1.000
_cell.angle_alpha   90.00
_cell.angle_beta   90.00
_cell.angle_gamma   90.00
#
_symmetry.space_group_name_H-M   'P 1'
#
loop_
_entity.id
_entity.type
_entity.pdbx_description
1 polymer ?
#
loop_
_entity_poly.entity_id
_entity_poly.type
_entity_poly.pdbx_seq_one_letter_code
_entity_poly.pdbx_strand_id
1 'polypeptide(L)'
;MDFVTDGLRGFVLGVLIIAFPSGSYANEERKNQIVDSYESYREAVRYSDGQLAADLMASKTLRFFEKARELALYGNRKQLLEVPFIVRMYALLMRGTQGFEVLESADAKDIFINMVSQGAISIHALDKVVLKSVEHSEYMAKITFSIENMIYPEPMIFVFEEHRWRFHLYGFMKFSLGALEESWVNAGVDTNHMLMTMVENVVQRPVSDGIWDTDPDGW
;
A
#
# COMPACT_ATOMS: atom_id res chain seq x y z
N MET A 1 77.01 -33.16 -38.23
CA MET A 1 76.25 -34.08 -39.11
C MET A 1 74.82 -34.05 -38.66
N ASP A 2 73.99 -33.57 -39.58
CA ASP A 2 72.59 -33.21 -39.47
C ASP A 2 71.67 -34.37 -39.09
N PHE A 3 70.54 -34.09 -38.42
CA PHE A 3 69.24 -34.05 -39.09
C PHE A 3 68.16 -33.39 -38.23
N VAL A 4 67.43 -32.49 -38.89
CA VAL A 4 66.24 -31.73 -38.50
C VAL A 4 64.99 -32.61 -38.59
N THR A 5 63.97 -32.40 -37.75
CA THR A 5 62.56 -32.09 -38.12
C THR A 5 61.62 -31.97 -36.92
N ASP A 6 61.00 -30.79 -36.81
CA ASP A 6 59.59 -30.47 -36.53
C ASP A 6 58.76 -31.28 -35.53
N GLY A 7 58.20 -30.52 -34.58
CA GLY A 7 57.13 -30.97 -33.69
C GLY A 7 56.48 -29.83 -32.92
N LEU A 8 55.95 -28.82 -33.62
CA LEU A 8 54.93 -27.91 -33.05
C LEU A 8 53.75 -28.77 -32.56
N ARG A 9 53.58 -28.90 -31.24
CA ARG A 9 52.33 -29.42 -30.64
C ARG A 9 51.86 -28.43 -29.59
N GLY A 10 50.68 -27.89 -29.87
CA GLY A 10 50.11 -26.70 -29.26
C GLY A 10 49.92 -26.79 -27.76
N PHE A 11 50.25 -25.69 -27.09
CA PHE A 11 49.70 -25.33 -25.79
C PHE A 11 48.23 -24.97 -25.99
N VAL A 12 47.31 -25.90 -25.68
CA VAL A 12 45.90 -25.56 -25.53
C VAL A 12 45.77 -24.89 -24.15
N LEU A 13 45.70 -23.56 -24.14
CA LEU A 13 45.22 -22.81 -22.98
C LEU A 13 43.74 -23.15 -22.81
N GLY A 14 43.44 -24.07 -21.89
CA GLY A 14 42.07 -24.33 -21.46
C GLY A 14 41.56 -23.14 -20.66
N VAL A 15 40.80 -22.25 -21.30
CA VAL A 15 40.01 -21.24 -20.58
C VAL A 15 38.84 -21.96 -19.91
N LEU A 16 38.95 -22.14 -18.59
CA LEU A 16 37.86 -22.63 -17.75
C LEU A 16 36.82 -21.51 -17.64
N ILE A 17 35.77 -21.55 -18.47
CA ILE A 17 34.63 -20.64 -18.32
C ILE A 17 33.84 -21.11 -17.09
N ILE A 18 34.09 -20.50 -15.94
CA ILE A 18 33.23 -20.63 -14.77
C ILE A 18 31.95 -19.86 -15.11
N ALA A 19 30.90 -20.56 -15.50
CA ALA A 19 29.57 -20.00 -15.65
C ALA A 19 29.07 -19.61 -14.25
N PHE A 20 29.24 -18.33 -13.87
CA PHE A 20 28.64 -17.80 -12.66
C PHE A 20 27.12 -17.75 -12.85
N PRO A 21 26.33 -18.39 -11.97
CA PRO A 21 24.87 -18.33 -12.02
C PRO A 21 24.40 -16.93 -11.59
N SER A 22 24.48 -15.97 -12.49
CA SER A 22 24.06 -14.56 -12.30
C SER A 22 22.56 -14.40 -12.02
N GLY A 23 21.76 -15.42 -12.32
CA GLY A 23 20.30 -15.40 -12.08
C GLY A 23 19.87 -15.51 -10.61
N SER A 24 20.66 -16.16 -9.75
CA SER A 24 20.29 -16.33 -8.33
C SER A 24 20.49 -15.05 -7.51
N TYR A 25 21.56 -14.31 -7.81
CA TYR A 25 21.91 -13.09 -7.06
C TYR A 25 20.93 -11.96 -7.33
N ALA A 26 20.60 -11.69 -8.60
CA ALA A 26 19.64 -10.66 -8.97
C ALA A 26 18.22 -10.94 -8.44
N ASN A 27 17.86 -12.22 -8.29
CA ASN A 27 16.57 -12.63 -7.74
C ASN A 27 16.49 -12.31 -6.23
N GLU A 28 17.50 -12.67 -5.45
CA GLU A 28 17.55 -12.37 -4.02
C GLU A 28 17.67 -10.87 -3.74
N GLU A 29 18.46 -10.14 -4.54
CA GLU A 29 18.54 -8.67 -4.42
C GLU A 29 17.17 -8.01 -4.62
N ARG A 30 16.40 -8.42 -5.63
CA ARG A 30 15.04 -7.90 -5.85
C ARG A 30 14.11 -8.22 -4.68
N LYS A 31 14.16 -9.45 -4.16
CA LYS A 31 13.36 -9.81 -2.97
C LYS A 31 13.70 -8.91 -1.78
N ASN A 32 14.99 -8.68 -1.54
CA ASN A 32 15.42 -7.78 -0.46
C ASN A 32 14.89 -6.36 -0.68
N GLN A 33 14.98 -5.79 -1.88
CA GLN A 33 14.42 -4.47 -2.18
C GLN A 33 12.90 -4.38 -1.95
N ILE A 34 12.16 -5.45 -2.23
CA ILE A 34 10.70 -5.52 -1.98
C ILE A 34 10.42 -5.54 -0.47
N VAL A 35 11.16 -6.37 0.28
CA VAL A 35 11.06 -6.44 1.74
C VAL A 35 11.45 -5.10 2.37
N ASP A 36 12.55 -4.50 1.93
CA ASP A 36 13.03 -3.20 2.40
C ASP A 36 12.01 -2.09 2.14
N SER A 37 11.31 -2.12 1.01
CA SER A 37 10.21 -1.17 0.72
C SER A 37 9.06 -1.31 1.72
N TYR A 38 8.65 -2.54 2.03
CA TYR A 38 7.63 -2.79 3.06
C TYR A 38 8.08 -2.33 4.45
N GLU A 39 9.30 -2.68 4.82
CA GLU A 39 9.89 -2.36 6.12
C GLU A 39 10.05 -0.85 6.30
N SER A 40 10.52 -0.15 5.26
CA SER A 40 10.59 1.31 5.22
C SER A 40 9.22 1.94 5.37
N TYR A 41 8.19 1.38 4.73
CA TYR A 41 6.81 1.88 4.88
C TYR A 41 6.31 1.67 6.31
N ARG A 42 6.56 0.48 6.89
CA ARG A 42 6.18 0.18 8.27
C ARG A 42 6.84 1.14 9.25
N GLU A 43 8.13 1.43 9.07
CA GLU A 43 8.85 2.41 9.89
C GLU A 43 8.35 3.83 9.68
N ALA A 44 8.10 4.25 8.44
CA ALA A 44 7.55 5.57 8.14
C ALA A 44 6.21 5.80 8.85
N VAL A 45 5.31 4.82 8.81
CA VAL A 45 4.04 4.89 9.54
C VAL A 45 4.25 4.85 11.06
N ARG A 46 5.21 4.05 11.56
CA ARG A 46 5.55 3.98 13.00
C ARG A 46 6.05 5.31 13.56
N TYR A 47 6.84 6.04 12.78
CA TYR A 47 7.40 7.33 13.18
C TYR A 47 6.60 8.53 12.68
N SER A 48 5.39 8.30 12.13
CA SER A 48 4.54 9.36 11.57
C SER A 48 5.23 10.18 10.47
N ASP A 49 6.19 9.59 9.74
CA ASP A 49 6.84 10.19 8.57
C ASP A 49 5.92 10.01 7.35
N GLY A 50 4.94 10.91 7.23
CA GLY A 50 3.99 10.89 6.14
C GLY A 50 4.63 11.04 4.76
N GLN A 51 5.72 11.83 4.66
CA GLN A 51 6.42 12.08 3.39
C GLN A 51 7.05 10.79 2.87
N LEU A 52 7.84 10.09 3.70
CA LEU A 52 8.44 8.82 3.32
C LEU A 52 7.37 7.77 3.03
N ALA A 53 6.32 7.71 3.85
CA ALA A 53 5.22 6.77 3.62
C ALA A 53 4.56 7.00 2.26
N ALA A 54 4.29 8.26 1.89
CA ALA A 54 3.69 8.63 0.62
C ALA A 54 4.59 8.27 -0.58
N ASP A 55 5.89 8.47 -0.46
CA ASP A 55 6.87 8.17 -1.51
C ASP A 55 7.05 6.66 -1.77
N LEU A 56 6.62 5.83 -0.83
CA LEU A 56 6.60 4.37 -0.94
C LEU A 56 5.27 3.83 -1.48
N MET A 57 4.25 4.67 -1.70
CA MET A 57 2.94 4.25 -2.17
C MET A 57 2.86 4.15 -3.69
N ALA A 58 2.22 3.08 -4.16
CA ALA A 58 1.91 2.91 -5.57
C ALA A 58 0.97 4.03 -6.05
N SER A 59 1.12 4.45 -7.31
CA SER A 59 0.28 5.46 -7.95
C SER A 59 -1.22 5.15 -7.83
N LYS A 60 -1.57 3.86 -7.85
CA LYS A 60 -2.94 3.36 -7.69
C LYS A 60 -3.52 3.61 -6.29
N THR A 61 -2.69 3.57 -5.25
CA THR A 61 -3.08 3.96 -3.90
C THR A 61 -3.38 5.45 -3.84
N LEU A 62 -2.52 6.29 -4.42
CA LEU A 62 -2.74 7.75 -4.44
C LEU A 62 -4.01 8.12 -5.23
N ARG A 63 -4.29 7.47 -6.36
CA ARG A 63 -5.56 7.66 -7.09
C ARG A 63 -6.79 7.32 -6.25
N PHE A 64 -6.69 6.34 -5.36
CA PHE A 64 -7.78 6.03 -4.43
C PHE A 64 -8.02 7.19 -3.45
N PHE A 65 -6.96 7.77 -2.87
CA PHE A 65 -7.07 8.93 -1.99
C PHE A 65 -7.58 10.17 -2.73
N GLU A 66 -7.17 10.37 -3.98
CA GLU A 66 -7.72 11.45 -4.82
C GLU A 66 -9.22 11.28 -5.00
N LYS A 67 -9.68 10.06 -5.29
CA LYS A 67 -11.11 9.80 -5.44
C LYS A 67 -11.90 10.05 -4.16
N ALA A 68 -11.34 9.66 -3.02
CA ALA A 68 -11.96 9.92 -1.72
C ALA A 68 -11.99 11.43 -1.42
N ARG A 69 -10.93 12.18 -1.74
CA ARG A 69 -10.84 13.63 -1.60
C ARG A 69 -11.89 14.37 -2.44
N GLU A 70 -12.05 14.00 -3.72
CA GLU A 70 -13.08 14.55 -4.60
C GLU A 70 -14.49 14.36 -4.01
N LEU A 71 -14.77 13.17 -3.47
CA LEU A 71 -16.07 12.87 -2.86
C LEU A 71 -16.24 13.59 -1.52
N ALA A 72 -15.17 13.75 -0.75
CA ALA A 72 -15.20 14.54 0.46
C ALA A 72 -15.60 16.00 0.15
N LEU A 73 -14.99 16.61 -0.87
CA LEU A 73 -15.26 17.99 -1.28
C LEU A 73 -16.63 18.19 -1.94
N TYR A 74 -17.02 17.28 -2.85
CA TYR A 74 -18.11 17.54 -3.80
C TYR A 74 -19.19 16.46 -3.85
N GLY A 75 -19.01 15.33 -3.16
CA GLY A 75 -19.93 14.20 -3.22
C GLY A 75 -21.15 14.37 -2.32
N ASN A 76 -22.36 14.29 -2.84
CA ASN A 76 -23.55 14.20 -1.98
C ASN A 76 -23.79 12.78 -1.44
N ARG A 77 -24.76 12.62 -0.54
CA ARG A 77 -25.12 11.32 0.05
C ARG A 77 -25.36 10.24 -0.99
N LYS A 78 -26.09 10.56 -2.07
CA LYS A 78 -26.40 9.59 -3.13
C LYS A 78 -25.12 9.07 -3.80
N GLN A 79 -24.21 9.97 -4.17
CA GLN A 79 -22.94 9.61 -4.79
C GLN A 79 -22.06 8.78 -3.86
N LEU A 80 -22.03 9.12 -2.57
CA LEU A 80 -21.29 8.35 -1.56
C LEU A 80 -21.86 6.95 -1.37
N LEU A 81 -23.17 6.76 -1.46
CA LEU A 81 -23.80 5.44 -1.36
C LEU A 81 -23.59 4.55 -2.60
N GLU A 82 -23.21 5.13 -3.74
CA GLU A 82 -22.94 4.40 -4.99
C GLU A 82 -21.50 3.89 -5.12
N VAL A 83 -20.58 4.35 -4.25
CA VAL A 83 -19.17 3.94 -4.28
C VAL A 83 -18.87 2.82 -3.27
N PRO A 84 -17.78 2.06 -3.45
CA PRO A 84 -17.38 1.02 -2.50
C PRO A 84 -17.22 1.58 -1.08
N PHE A 85 -17.54 0.75 -0.08
CA PHE A 85 -17.47 1.09 1.34
C PHE A 85 -16.18 1.80 1.75
N ILE A 86 -15.03 1.30 1.31
CA ILE A 86 -13.73 1.91 1.62
C ILE A 86 -13.61 3.34 1.11
N VAL A 87 -14.08 3.64 -0.10
CA VAL A 87 -14.04 4.99 -0.67
C VAL A 87 -14.95 5.91 0.13
N ARG A 88 -16.16 5.43 0.42
CA ARG A 88 -17.15 6.13 1.26
C ARG A 88 -16.58 6.44 2.64
N MET A 89 -15.95 5.46 3.28
CA MET A 89 -15.34 5.61 4.60
C MET A 89 -14.27 6.69 4.60
N TYR A 90 -13.32 6.65 3.66
CA TYR A 90 -12.26 7.64 3.62
C TYR A 90 -12.76 9.04 3.25
N ALA A 91 -13.79 9.17 2.40
CA ALA A 91 -14.41 10.46 2.12
C ALA A 91 -15.05 11.08 3.38
N LEU A 92 -15.76 10.29 4.19
CA LEU A 92 -16.35 10.75 5.45
C LEU A 92 -15.29 11.03 6.52
N LEU A 93 -14.22 10.23 6.60
CA LEU A 93 -13.09 10.50 7.49
C LEU A 93 -12.39 11.81 7.13
N MET A 94 -12.17 12.05 5.83
CA MET A 94 -11.59 13.31 5.35
C MET A 94 -12.45 14.49 5.75
N ARG A 95 -13.77 14.42 5.57
CA ARG A 95 -14.71 15.43 6.03
C ARG A 95 -14.66 15.70 7.54
N GLY A 96 -14.56 14.64 8.34
CA GLY A 96 -14.58 14.76 9.79
C GLY A 96 -13.26 15.26 10.39
N THR A 97 -12.14 15.09 9.67
CA THR A 97 -10.77 15.35 10.18
C THR A 97 -10.01 16.44 9.43
N GLN A 98 -10.32 16.68 8.16
CA GLN A 98 -9.68 17.67 7.31
C GLN A 98 -10.68 18.80 7.03
N GLY A 99 -10.29 20.05 7.26
CA GLY A 99 -11.11 21.20 6.87
C GLY A 99 -11.24 21.31 5.35
N PHE A 100 -12.31 21.95 4.87
CA PHE A 100 -12.56 22.16 3.44
C PHE A 100 -11.36 22.80 2.72
N GLU A 101 -10.78 23.85 3.31
CA GLU A 101 -9.62 24.55 2.74
C GLU A 101 -8.41 23.63 2.53
N VAL A 102 -8.18 22.70 3.47
CA VAL A 102 -7.11 21.70 3.34
C VAL A 102 -7.42 20.74 2.21
N LEU A 103 -8.65 20.22 2.14
CA LEU A 103 -9.04 19.31 1.09
C LEU A 103 -8.99 19.95 -0.30
N GLU A 104 -9.33 21.23 -0.42
CA GLU A 104 -9.32 21.97 -1.68
C GLU A 104 -7.90 22.25 -2.19
N SER A 105 -6.99 22.62 -1.28
CA SER A 105 -5.62 23.04 -1.62
C SER A 105 -4.61 21.90 -1.71
N ALA A 106 -4.88 20.76 -1.06
CA ALA A 106 -4.00 19.60 -1.01
C ALA A 106 -4.30 18.60 -2.15
N ASP A 107 -3.27 17.97 -2.69
CA ASP A 107 -3.44 16.82 -3.57
C ASP A 107 -3.56 15.50 -2.76
N ALA A 108 -3.84 14.38 -3.43
CA ALA A 108 -3.93 13.09 -2.77
C ALA A 108 -2.69 12.67 -1.98
N LYS A 109 -1.49 13.10 -2.40
CA LYS A 109 -0.24 12.79 -1.72
C LYS A 109 -0.18 13.58 -0.41
N ASP A 110 -0.49 14.86 -0.44
CA ASP A 110 -0.55 15.73 0.74
C ASP A 110 -1.60 15.23 1.75
N ILE A 111 -2.76 14.79 1.27
CA ILE A 111 -3.78 14.17 2.13
C ILE A 111 -3.25 12.90 2.78
N PHE A 112 -2.59 12.02 2.02
CA PHE A 112 -1.98 10.81 2.58
C PHE A 112 -0.92 11.13 3.64
N ILE A 113 -0.04 12.11 3.36
CA ILE A 113 0.97 12.59 4.30
C ILE A 113 0.32 13.04 5.61
N ASN A 114 -0.74 13.84 5.53
CA ASN A 114 -1.48 14.33 6.70
C ASN A 114 -2.11 13.18 7.49
N MET A 115 -2.73 12.20 6.81
CA MET A 115 -3.35 11.05 7.47
C MET A 115 -2.35 10.16 8.22
N VAL A 116 -1.15 9.95 7.68
CA VAL A 116 -0.07 9.25 8.38
C VAL A 116 0.43 10.08 9.57
N SER A 117 0.66 11.37 9.35
CA SER A 117 1.21 12.28 10.37
C SER A 117 0.29 12.45 11.58
N GLN A 118 -1.02 12.38 11.36
CA GLN A 118 -2.06 12.46 12.39
C GLN A 118 -2.34 11.09 13.06
N GLY A 119 -1.69 10.01 12.62
CA GLY A 119 -1.91 8.66 13.15
C GLY A 119 -3.24 8.03 12.73
N ALA A 120 -3.92 8.58 11.73
CA ALA A 120 -5.18 8.02 11.20
C ALA A 120 -4.97 6.67 10.53
N ILE A 121 -3.76 6.40 10.02
CA ILE A 121 -3.32 5.08 9.55
C ILE A 121 -2.59 4.39 10.70
N SER A 122 -3.27 3.46 11.38
CA SER A 122 -2.78 2.84 12.61
C SER A 122 -1.61 1.86 12.42
N ILE A 123 -0.60 1.99 13.28
CA ILE A 123 0.59 1.14 13.36
C ILE A 123 0.30 -0.27 13.90
N HIS A 124 -0.75 -0.42 14.70
CA HIS A 124 -0.96 -1.63 15.51
C HIS A 124 -1.21 -2.89 14.68
N ALA A 125 -1.82 -2.72 13.50
CA ALA A 125 -2.01 -3.82 12.56
C ALA A 125 -0.70 -4.20 11.86
N LEU A 126 0.20 -3.24 11.60
CA LEU A 126 1.45 -3.46 10.87
C LEU A 126 2.53 -4.13 11.73
N ASP A 127 2.60 -3.83 13.02
CA ASP A 127 3.59 -4.41 13.93
C ASP A 127 3.45 -5.92 14.13
N LYS A 128 2.25 -6.46 13.92
CA LYS A 128 1.95 -7.89 14.08
C LYS A 128 2.16 -8.68 12.78
N VAL A 129 2.50 -8.02 11.68
CA VAL A 129 2.70 -8.66 10.38
C VAL A 129 4.03 -9.39 10.37
N VAL A 130 4.00 -10.68 10.01
CA VAL A 130 5.18 -11.49 9.73
C VAL A 130 5.16 -11.90 8.26
N LEU A 131 6.16 -11.45 7.50
CA LEU A 131 6.33 -11.83 6.10
C LEU A 131 6.68 -13.34 5.98
N LYS A 132 6.13 -14.03 4.98
CA LYS A 132 6.30 -15.47 4.79
C LYS A 132 7.04 -15.82 3.50
N SER A 133 6.51 -15.40 2.36
CA SER A 133 7.14 -15.62 1.05
C SER A 133 7.02 -14.38 0.18
N VAL A 134 8.01 -14.20 -0.69
CA VAL A 134 8.02 -13.14 -1.71
C VAL A 134 8.06 -13.80 -3.08
N GLU A 135 7.02 -13.57 -3.86
CA GLU A 135 6.94 -13.93 -5.27
C GLU A 135 7.02 -12.66 -6.11
N HIS A 136 7.88 -12.61 -7.12
CA HIS A 136 8.00 -11.41 -7.95
C HIS A 136 8.21 -11.74 -9.42
N SER A 137 7.81 -10.79 -10.25
CA SER A 137 8.13 -10.66 -11.66
C SER A 137 8.88 -9.35 -11.88
N GLU A 138 9.01 -8.92 -13.13
CA GLU A 138 9.72 -7.68 -13.46
C GLU A 138 9.07 -6.43 -12.89
N TYR A 139 7.73 -6.37 -12.85
CA TYR A 139 6.98 -5.14 -12.52
C TYR A 139 6.02 -5.29 -11.34
N MET A 140 5.90 -6.49 -10.78
CA MET A 140 4.96 -6.79 -9.71
C MET A 140 5.56 -7.80 -8.73
N ALA A 141 5.27 -7.61 -7.46
CA ALA A 141 5.57 -8.58 -6.43
C ALA A 141 4.38 -8.81 -5.50
N LYS A 142 4.37 -9.98 -4.88
CA LYS A 142 3.39 -10.45 -3.91
C LYS A 142 4.14 -10.91 -2.68
N ILE A 143 3.75 -10.40 -1.52
CA ILE A 143 4.25 -10.89 -0.24
C ILE A 143 3.11 -11.59 0.48
N THR A 144 3.26 -12.89 0.74
CA THR A 144 2.37 -13.58 1.68
C THR A 144 2.81 -13.26 3.10
N PHE A 145 1.84 -13.13 4.01
CA PHE A 145 2.11 -12.72 5.37
C PHE A 145 1.16 -13.40 6.35
N SER A 146 1.50 -13.33 7.63
CA SER A 146 0.61 -13.74 8.72
C SER A 146 0.48 -12.65 9.78
N ILE A 147 -0.67 -12.61 10.45
CA ILE A 147 -0.88 -11.84 11.69
C ILE A 147 -1.29 -12.84 12.76
N GLU A 148 -0.63 -12.82 13.92
CA GLU A 148 -0.93 -13.73 15.04
C GLU A 148 -1.00 -15.22 14.62
N ASN A 149 -0.06 -15.65 13.77
CA ASN A 149 0.04 -16.99 13.17
C ASN A 149 -1.05 -17.37 12.15
N MET A 150 -2.00 -16.50 11.85
CA MET A 150 -2.97 -16.71 10.77
C MET A 150 -2.39 -16.21 9.45
N ILE A 151 -2.23 -17.11 8.47
CA ILE A 151 -1.83 -16.73 7.10
C ILE A 151 -3.01 -16.01 6.45
N TYR A 152 -2.76 -14.82 5.92
CA TYR A 152 -3.78 -14.06 5.21
C TYR A 152 -3.91 -14.59 3.78
N PRO A 153 -5.15 -14.78 3.28
CA PRO A 153 -5.37 -15.38 1.96
C PRO A 153 -4.97 -14.44 0.83
N GLU A 154 -5.13 -13.12 1.01
CA GLU A 154 -4.72 -12.12 0.04
C GLU A 154 -3.31 -11.61 0.34
N PRO A 155 -2.38 -11.68 -0.63
CA PRO A 155 -1.02 -11.18 -0.43
C PRO A 155 -0.97 -9.64 -0.48
N MET A 156 0.07 -9.08 0.15
CA MET A 156 0.44 -7.68 -0.10
C MET A 156 0.99 -7.53 -1.51
N ILE A 157 0.51 -6.53 -2.25
CA ILE A 157 0.91 -6.29 -3.63
C ILE A 157 1.89 -5.11 -3.70
N PHE A 158 2.98 -5.30 -4.42
CA PHE A 158 3.95 -4.26 -4.74
C PHE A 158 4.07 -4.13 -6.25
N VAL A 159 4.30 -2.90 -6.71
CA VAL A 159 4.51 -2.59 -8.13
C VAL A 159 5.81 -1.83 -8.29
N PHE A 160 6.53 -2.08 -9.37
CA PHE A 160 7.75 -1.36 -9.69
C PHE A 160 7.39 -0.11 -10.50
N GLU A 161 7.50 1.06 -9.88
CA GLU A 161 7.15 2.36 -10.46
C GLU A 161 8.28 3.36 -10.17
N GLU A 162 8.71 4.12 -11.18
CA GLU A 162 9.77 5.13 -11.04
C GLU A 162 11.04 4.58 -10.38
N HIS A 163 11.52 3.43 -10.89
CA HIS A 163 12.74 2.75 -10.43
C HIS A 163 12.73 2.25 -8.99
N ARG A 164 11.56 2.11 -8.35
CA ARG A 164 11.44 1.57 -6.99
C ARG A 164 10.19 0.71 -6.80
N TRP A 165 10.27 -0.22 -5.86
CA TRP A 165 9.10 -0.99 -5.42
C TRP A 165 8.20 -0.14 -4.54
N ARG A 166 6.92 -0.09 -4.89
CA ARG A 166 5.91 0.69 -4.18
C ARG A 166 4.77 -0.19 -3.70
N PHE A 167 4.30 0.05 -2.48
CA PHE A 167 3.25 -0.74 -1.87
C PHE A 167 1.88 -0.29 -2.36
N HIS A 168 1.07 -1.24 -2.86
CA HIS A 168 -0.31 -1.02 -3.25
C HIS A 168 -1.26 -1.22 -2.05
N LEU A 169 -1.16 -0.31 -1.09
CA LEU A 169 -1.96 -0.29 0.14
C LEU A 169 -3.48 -0.35 -0.12
N TYR A 170 -3.99 0.29 -1.18
CA TYR A 170 -5.42 0.22 -1.49
C TYR A 170 -5.93 -1.22 -1.66
N GLY A 171 -5.17 -2.09 -2.32
CA GLY A 171 -5.54 -3.50 -2.46
C GLY A 171 -5.64 -4.21 -1.12
N PHE A 172 -4.69 -3.94 -0.22
CA PHE A 172 -4.68 -4.48 1.14
C PHE A 172 -5.88 -3.98 1.96
N MET A 173 -6.13 -2.67 1.98
CA MET A 173 -7.25 -2.09 2.72
C MET A 173 -8.61 -2.55 2.18
N LYS A 174 -8.75 -2.66 0.85
CA LYS A 174 -9.99 -3.13 0.21
C LYS A 174 -10.36 -4.53 0.69
N PHE A 175 -9.38 -5.42 0.83
CA PHE A 175 -9.61 -6.76 1.35
C PHE A 175 -10.06 -6.72 2.82
N SER A 176 -9.31 -6.06 3.69
CA SER A 176 -9.62 -6.02 5.13
C SER A 176 -10.97 -5.37 5.44
N LEU A 177 -11.28 -4.25 4.79
CA LEU A 177 -12.54 -3.54 5.01
C LEU A 177 -13.72 -4.21 4.30
N GLY A 178 -13.48 -4.87 3.15
CA GLY A 178 -14.50 -5.66 2.47
C GLY A 178 -14.95 -6.86 3.31
N ALA A 179 -14.00 -7.59 3.91
CA ALA A 179 -14.32 -8.70 4.82
C ALA A 179 -15.11 -8.23 6.06
N LEU A 180 -14.79 -7.03 6.57
CA LEU A 180 -15.50 -6.43 7.68
C LEU A 180 -16.92 -6.01 7.31
N GLU A 181 -17.09 -5.33 6.17
CA GLU A 181 -18.42 -4.96 5.64
C GLU A 181 -19.27 -6.22 5.41
N GLU A 182 -18.72 -7.26 4.79
CA GLU A 182 -19.41 -8.52 4.56
C GLU A 182 -19.86 -9.18 5.88
N SER A 183 -19.02 -9.11 6.93
CA SER A 183 -19.39 -9.63 8.25
C SER A 183 -20.61 -8.92 8.84
N TRP A 184 -20.75 -7.61 8.62
CA TRP A 184 -21.91 -6.85 9.08
C TRP A 184 -23.16 -7.12 8.27
N VAL A 185 -23.02 -7.23 6.94
CA VAL A 185 -24.12 -7.64 6.06
C VAL A 185 -24.66 -9.00 6.47
N ASN A 186 -23.77 -9.97 6.72
CA ASN A 186 -24.15 -11.31 7.17
C ASN A 186 -24.78 -11.32 8.57
N ALA A 187 -24.41 -10.38 9.43
CA ALA A 187 -25.02 -10.20 10.74
C ALA A 187 -26.34 -9.40 10.71
N GLY A 188 -26.77 -8.90 9.55
CA GLY A 188 -27.98 -8.08 9.40
C GLY A 188 -27.86 -6.68 10.03
N VAL A 189 -26.64 -6.18 10.19
CA VAL A 189 -26.36 -4.86 10.77
C VAL A 189 -26.36 -3.80 9.66
N ASP A 190 -26.87 -2.61 9.95
CA ASP A 190 -26.78 -1.47 9.04
C ASP A 190 -25.31 -1.00 8.91
N THR A 191 -24.74 -1.22 7.73
CA THR A 191 -23.34 -0.90 7.44
C THR A 191 -23.07 0.60 7.46
N ASN A 192 -24.07 1.45 7.19
CA ASN A 192 -23.91 2.91 7.27
C ASN A 192 -23.88 3.37 8.72
N HIS A 193 -24.70 2.78 9.58
CA HIS A 193 -24.62 3.03 11.02
C HIS A 193 -23.26 2.63 11.59
N MET A 194 -22.77 1.43 11.23
CA MET A 194 -21.43 0.99 11.67
C MET A 194 -20.31 1.86 11.12
N LEU A 195 -20.44 2.32 9.87
CA LEU A 195 -19.51 3.27 9.28
C LEU A 195 -19.47 4.58 10.07
N MET A 196 -20.64 5.14 10.43
CA MET A 196 -20.70 6.35 11.24
C MET A 196 -20.03 6.16 12.60
N THR A 197 -20.27 5.03 13.27
CA THR A 197 -19.58 4.69 14.52
C THR A 197 -18.06 4.64 14.35
N MET A 198 -17.56 4.14 13.22
CA MET A 198 -16.12 4.17 12.93
C MET A 198 -15.60 5.59 12.71
N VAL A 199 -16.32 6.41 11.95
CA VAL A 199 -15.93 7.80 11.70
C VAL A 199 -15.89 8.58 13.01
N GLU A 200 -16.90 8.45 13.87
CA GLU A 200 -16.91 9.06 15.21
C GLU A 200 -15.76 8.59 16.10
N ASN A 201 -15.45 7.29 16.06
CA ASN A 201 -14.31 6.75 16.80
C ASN A 201 -12.97 7.28 16.30
N VAL A 202 -12.81 7.59 15.01
CA VAL A 202 -11.56 8.18 14.51
C VAL A 202 -11.53 9.69 14.80
N VAL A 203 -12.64 10.37 14.60
CA VAL A 203 -12.79 11.83 14.76
C VAL A 203 -12.83 12.23 16.26
N GLN A 204 -13.05 11.28 17.17
CA GLN A 204 -13.07 11.45 18.63
C GLN A 204 -14.11 12.48 19.12
N ARG A 205 -15.18 12.69 18.33
CA ARG A 205 -16.36 13.49 18.67
C ARG A 205 -17.59 12.93 17.94
N PRO A 206 -18.81 13.21 18.41
CA PRO A 206 -20.02 12.92 17.66
C PRO A 206 -20.01 13.61 16.30
N VAL A 207 -20.50 12.92 15.28
CA VAL A 207 -20.53 13.43 13.90
C VAL A 207 -21.98 13.53 13.45
N SER A 208 -22.38 14.71 13.00
CA SER A 208 -23.76 14.93 12.54
C SER A 208 -24.06 14.18 11.24
N ASP A 209 -25.33 13.84 10.99
CA ASP A 209 -25.77 13.24 9.72
C ASP A 209 -25.53 14.15 8.50
N GLY A 210 -25.25 15.44 8.73
CA GLY A 210 -24.78 16.36 7.70
C GLY A 210 -23.47 15.90 7.04
N ILE A 211 -22.70 14.99 7.66
CA ILE A 211 -21.45 14.49 7.08
C ILE A 211 -21.62 13.77 5.76
N TRP A 212 -22.83 13.31 5.46
CA TRP A 212 -23.15 12.64 4.21
C TRP A 212 -23.27 13.59 3.04
N ASP A 213 -23.48 14.88 3.31
CA ASP A 213 -23.73 15.88 2.30
C ASP A 213 -22.61 16.93 2.34
N THR A 214 -22.35 17.60 1.22
CA THR A 214 -21.37 18.69 1.18
C THR A 214 -22.02 19.93 1.75
N ASP A 215 -21.62 20.34 2.96
CA ASP A 215 -21.89 21.68 3.48
C ASP A 215 -20.57 22.44 3.63
N PRO A 216 -20.21 23.34 2.71
CA PRO A 216 -19.00 24.15 2.82
C PRO A 216 -18.92 24.95 4.14
N ASP A 217 -20.07 25.24 4.76
CA ASP A 217 -20.21 26.05 5.96
C ASP A 217 -20.39 25.22 7.25
N GLY A 218 -20.37 23.88 7.16
CA GLY A 218 -20.94 22.98 8.19
C GLY A 218 -20.06 21.88 8.79
N TRP A 219 -18.73 21.94 8.68
CA TRP A 219 -17.80 20.91 9.19
C TRP A 219 -17.18 21.19 10.57
#